data_AF-X1I4P9-F1
#
_entry.id   AF-X1I4P9-F1
#
_cell.length_a   1.000
_cell.length_b   1.000
_cell.length_c   1.000
_cell.angle_alpha   90.00
_cell.angle_beta   90.00
_cell.angle_gamma   90.00
#
_symmetry.space_group_name_H-M   'P 1'
#
loop_
_entity.id
_entity.type
_entity.pdbx_description
1 polymer ?
#
loop_
_entity_poly.entity_id
_entity_poly.type
_entity_poly.pdbx_seq_one_letter_code
_entity_poly.pdbx_strand_id
1 'polypeptide(L)' 'EGYGHSWCQLDGQILETTFTSARVVPNPTQYCPYVLFDNERVTELWPGALDDVFSLGRDEAAKLNLIAAAVA' A
#
# COMPACT_ATOMS: atom_id res chain seq x y z
N GLU A 1 3.51 -11.40 2.91
CA GLU A 1 2.96 -10.51 1.88
C GLU A 1 1.62 -10.02 2.41
N GLY A 2 1.34 -8.72 2.52
CA GLY A 2 0.03 -8.30 3.03
C GLY A 2 -0.05 -7.14 4.02
N TYR A 3 0.85 -6.15 3.97
CA TYR A 3 0.60 -4.88 4.68
C TYR A 3 0.18 -3.74 3.76
N GLY A 4 -0.21 -4.05 2.51
CA GLY A 4 -0.92 -3.11 1.64
C GLY A 4 -0.18 -1.81 1.34
N HIS A 5 1.14 -1.86 1.13
CA HIS A 5 1.95 -0.66 0.85
C HIS A 5 2.78 -0.85 -0.43
N SER A 6 2.16 -0.55 -1.56
CA SER A 6 2.88 -0.21 -2.78
C SER A 6 3.23 1.27 -2.72
N TRP A 7 4.52 1.62 -2.84
CA TRP A 7 4.99 2.99 -2.63
C TRP A 7 5.27 3.74 -3.92
N CYS A 8 5.67 3.02 -4.98
CA CYS A 8 5.93 3.65 -6.27
C CYS A 8 5.77 2.67 -7.43
N GLN A 9 5.62 3.26 -8.62
CA GLN A 9 5.71 2.56 -9.89
C GLN A 9 6.96 3.06 -10.61
N LEU A 10 7.81 2.13 -11.07
CA LEU A 10 8.99 2.42 -11.88
C LEU A 10 8.96 1.52 -13.12
N ASP A 11 8.96 2.12 -14.32
CA ASP A 11 8.94 1.40 -15.59
C ASP A 11 7.85 0.30 -15.68
N GLY A 12 6.66 0.59 -15.16
CA GLY A 12 5.53 -0.36 -15.16
C GLY A 12 5.55 -1.38 -14.01
N GLN A 13 6.59 -1.38 -13.17
CA GLN A 13 6.71 -2.28 -12.03
C GLN A 13 6.21 -1.62 -10.76
N ILE A 14 5.40 -2.34 -9.98
CA ILE A 14 5.02 -1.92 -8.64
C ILE A 14 6.12 -2.35 -7.69
N LEU A 15 6.63 -1.40 -6.92
CA LEU A 15 7.66 -1.65 -5.91
C LEU A 15 7.06 -1.53 -4.51
N GLU A 16 7.40 -2.49 -3.66
CA GLU A 16 7.28 -2.32 -2.21
C GLU A 16 8.62 -1.83 -1.67
N THR A 17 8.59 -0.74 -0.90
CA THR A 17 9.78 -0.13 -0.34
C THR A 17 9.78 -0.23 1.18
N THR A 18 10.97 -0.40 1.74
CA THR A 18 11.29 -0.07 3.12
C THR A 18 12.00 1.28 3.14
N PHE A 19 12.36 1.78 4.31
CA PHE A 19 13.18 3.00 4.42
C PHE A 19 14.53 2.90 3.68
N THR A 20 15.05 1.68 3.47
CA THR A 20 16.41 1.47 2.93
C THR A 20 16.47 0.64 1.65
N SER A 21 15.36 0.06 1.19
CA SER A 21 15.36 -0.83 0.04
C SER A 21 14.04 -0.78 -0.73
N ALA A 22 14.10 -1.14 -2.01
CA ALA A 22 12.93 -1.35 -2.85
C ALA A 22 13.03 -2.73 -3.50
N ARG A 23 11.92 -3.43 -3.62
CA ARG A 23 11.84 -4.67 -4.39
C ARG A 23 10.54 -4.74 -5.18
N VAL A 24 10.58 -5.47 -6.28
CA VAL A 24 9.41 -5.73 -7.11
C VAL A 24 8.40 -6.54 -6.31
N VAL A 25 7.14 -6.13 -6.36
CA VAL A 25 6.04 -6.91 -5.79
C VAL A 25 5.92 -8.25 -6.55
N PRO A 26 5.97 -9.39 -5.86
CA PRO A 26 5.96 -10.71 -6.52
C PRO A 26 4.62 -11.05 -7.19
N ASN A 27 3.51 -10.48 -6.69
CA ASN A 27 2.19 -10.67 -7.28
C ASN A 27 1.45 -9.33 -7.47
N PRO A 28 1.76 -8.57 -8.54
CA PRO A 28 1.22 -7.22 -8.74
C PRO A 28 -0.29 -7.20 -9.01
N THR A 29 -0.89 -8.31 -9.46
CA THR A 29 -2.33 -8.39 -9.76
C THR A 29 -3.21 -8.40 -8.51
N GLN A 30 -2.62 -8.63 -7.32
CA GLN A 30 -3.31 -8.51 -6.04
C GLN A 30 -3.39 -7.06 -5.54
N TYR A 31 -2.79 -6.12 -6.24
CA TYR A 31 -2.85 -4.70 -5.90
C TYR A 31 -3.92 -4.00 -6.74
N CYS A 32 -4.75 -3.22 -6.07
CA CYS A 32 -5.67 -2.27 -6.70
C CYS A 32 -5.17 -0.87 -6.38
N PRO A 33 -4.71 -0.08 -7.36
CA PRO A 33 -4.33 1.31 -7.11
C PRO A 33 -5.59 2.15 -6.89
N TYR A 34 -5.57 3.03 -5.89
CA TYR A 34 -6.66 3.95 -5.59
C TYR A 34 -6.27 5.39 -5.95
N VAL A 35 -5.08 5.80 -5.51
CA VAL A 35 -4.58 7.17 -5.66
C VAL A 35 -3.11 7.16 -6.05
N LEU A 36 -2.72 8.03 -6.97
CA LEU A 36 -1.33 8.26 -7.38
C LEU A 36 -0.89 9.64 -6.90
N PHE A 37 0.34 9.73 -6.41
CA PHE A 37 0.92 10.96 -5.88
C PHE A 37 2.27 11.23 -6.56
N ASP A 38 2.52 12.48 -6.90
CA ASP A 38 3.85 13.01 -7.21
C ASP A 38 4.13 14.27 -6.39
N ASN A 39 5.23 14.97 -6.67
CA ASN A 39 5.62 16.16 -5.89
C ASN A 39 4.65 17.35 -6.06
N GLU A 40 3.80 17.34 -7.08
CA GLU A 40 2.91 18.45 -7.43
C GLU A 40 1.43 18.06 -7.40
N ARG A 41 1.11 16.77 -7.56
CA ARG A 41 -0.24 16.31 -7.87
C ARG A 41 -0.65 15.10 -7.07
N VAL A 42 -1.95 15.06 -6.82
CA VAL A 42 -2.69 13.89 -6.33
C VAL A 42 -3.73 13.54 -7.40
N THR A 43 -3.73 12.28 -7.84
CA THR A 43 -4.66 11.78 -8.85
C THR A 43 -5.46 10.62 -8.25
N GLU A 44 -6.73 10.87 -7.96
CA GLU A 44 -7.70 9.82 -7.64
C GLU A 44 -8.11 9.09 -8.91
N LEU A 45 -8.06 7.75 -8.91
CA LEU A 45 -8.40 6.95 -10.09
C LEU A 45 -9.92 6.81 -10.32
N TRP A 46 -10.71 7.19 -9.33
CA TRP A 46 -12.15 7.43 -9.42
C TRP A 46 -12.56 8.47 -8.37
N PRO A 47 -13.69 9.16 -8.53
CA PRO A 47 -14.15 10.15 -7.53
C PRO A 47 -14.33 9.51 -6.15
N GLY A 48 -13.63 10.02 -5.13
CA GLY A 48 -13.71 9.53 -3.75
C GLY A 48 -12.72 8.41 -3.42
N ALA A 49 -11.82 8.05 -4.33
CA ALA A 49 -10.85 6.97 -4.09
C ALA A 49 -9.94 7.26 -2.88
N LEU A 50 -9.62 8.53 -2.62
CA LEU A 50 -8.83 8.91 -1.44
C LEU A 50 -9.59 8.63 -0.14
N ASP A 51 -10.87 8.98 -0.11
CA ASP A 51 -11.74 8.73 1.04
C ASP A 51 -11.93 7.22 1.25
N ASP A 52 -12.08 6.44 0.19
CA ASP A 52 -12.16 4.98 0.27
C ASP A 52 -10.90 4.38 0.93
N VAL A 53 -9.70 4.85 0.54
CA VAL A 53 -8.43 4.40 1.14
C VAL A 53 -8.39 4.64 2.65
N PHE A 54 -8.85 5.80 3.11
CA PHE A 54 -8.87 6.13 4.54
C PHE A 54 -10.05 5.50 5.28
N SER A 55 -11.13 5.18 4.57
CA SER A 55 -12.32 4.51 5.09
C SER A 55 -12.19 3.00 5.18
N LEU A 56 -11.17 2.41 4.53
CA LEU A 56 -10.69 1.06 4.82
C LEU A 56 -10.17 1.02 6.26
N GLY A 57 -11.10 0.92 7.21
CA GLY A 57 -10.83 0.89 8.63
C GLY A 57 -9.80 -0.19 8.94
N ARG A 58 -8.58 0.24 9.24
CA ARG A 58 -7.52 -0.66 9.69
C ARG A 58 -7.81 -0.96 11.15
N ASP A 59 -8.11 -2.21 11.45
CA ASP A 59 -8.11 -2.68 12.83
C ASP A 59 -6.65 -2.80 13.30
N GLU A 60 -6.07 -1.66 13.66
CA GLU A 60 -4.68 -1.57 14.11
C GLU A 60 -4.44 -2.39 15.38
N ALA A 61 -5.48 -2.61 16.20
CA ALA A 61 -5.39 -3.48 17.37
C ALA A 61 -5.28 -4.96 16.96
N ALA A 62 -6.10 -5.42 16.02
CA ALA A 62 -5.98 -6.77 15.47
C ALA A 62 -4.63 -6.99 14.77
N LYS A 63 -4.16 -5.99 14.00
CA LYS A 63 -2.84 -6.03 13.37
C LYS A 63 -1.71 -6.15 14.40
N LEU A 64 -1.74 -5.37 15.47
CA LEU A 64 -0.73 -5.42 16.54
C LEU A 64 -0.72 -6.80 17.22
N ASN A 65 -1.89 -7.36 17.51
CA ASN A 65 -2.02 -8.69 18.12
C ASN A 65 -1.47 -9.79 17.21
N LEU A 66 -1.73 -9.73 15.90
CA LEU A 66 -1.19 -10.67 14.92
C LEU A 66 0.34 -10.57 14.80
N ILE A 67 0.90 -9.35 14.81
CA ILE A 67 2.35 -9.14 14.82
C ILE A 67 2.95 -9.75 16.08
N ALA A 68 2.38 -9.46 17.26
CA ALA A 68 2.86 -9.98 18.53
C ALA A 68 2.85 -11.52 18.58
N ALA A 69 1.81 -12.16 18.03
CA ALA A 69 1.73 -13.62 17.94
C ALA A 69 2.76 -14.24 16.96
N ALA A 70 3.14 -13.52 15.90
CA ALA A 70 4.09 -14.01 14.91
C ALA A 70 5.56 -13.90 15.33
N VAL A 71 5.87 -13.11 16.36
CA VAL A 71 7.23 -12.92 16.91
C VAL A 71 7.46 -13.61 18.26
N ALA A 72 6.46 -14.33 18.77
CA ALA A 72 6.53 -15.16 19.98
C ALA A 72 6.92 -16.61 19.63
#